data_AF-A0A7Z7BNX2-F1
#
_entry.id   AF-A0A7Z7BNX2-F1
#
_cell.length_a   1.000
_cell.length_b   1.000
_cell.length_c   1.000
_cell.angle_alpha   90.00
_cell.angle_beta   90.00
_cell.angle_gamma   90.00
#
_symmetry.space_group_name_H-M   'P 1'
#
loop_
_entity.id
_entity.type
_entity.pdbx_description
1 polymer ?
#
loop_
_entity_poly.entity_id
_entity_poly.type
_entity_poly.pdbx_seq_one_letter_code
_entity_poly.pdbx_strand_id
1 'polypeptide(L)'
;MDCDRPRVNRLVRQAWRMEQRGSGMSEHHTGPVEVGAEMNYAEHEKTYNGFLAMTKYGTMLLCVLMLAMVAGFFTSAGFLGGLIVFVALSAAGFVLLR
;
A
#
# COMPACT_ATOMS: atom_id res chain seq x y z
N MET A 1 -25.40 24.74 -35.31
CA MET A 1 -24.75 24.78 -33.98
C MET A 1 -23.27 24.50 -34.16
N ASP A 2 -22.48 25.55 -34.32
CA ASP A 2 -21.03 25.46 -34.47
C ASP A 2 -20.37 25.68 -33.10
N CYS A 3 -19.64 24.68 -32.62
CA CYS A 3 -18.96 24.75 -31.34
C CYS A 3 -17.61 25.44 -31.54
N ASP A 4 -17.47 26.69 -31.04
CA ASP A 4 -16.26 27.52 -31.13
C ASP A 4 -15.08 26.87 -30.35
N ARG A 5 -14.38 25.97 -31.04
CA ARG A 5 -13.26 25.13 -30.54
C ARG A 5 -12.16 25.90 -29.78
N PRO A 6 -11.72 27.12 -30.15
CA PRO A 6 -10.70 27.85 -29.39
C PRO A 6 -11.19 28.38 -28.03
N ARG A 7 -12.50 28.60 -27.86
CA ARG A 7 -13.09 29.04 -26.59
C ARG A 7 -13.19 27.88 -25.60
N VAL A 8 -13.63 26.72 -26.08
CA VAL A 8 -13.70 25.49 -25.28
C VAL A 8 -12.31 25.10 -24.76
N ASN A 9 -11.28 25.18 -25.61
CA ASN A 9 -9.90 24.84 -25.19
C ASN A 9 -9.25 25.86 -24.24
N ARG A 10 -9.83 27.06 -24.07
CA ARG A 10 -9.45 28.02 -23.02
C ARG A 10 -10.20 27.75 -21.73
N LEU A 11 -11.51 27.51 -21.82
CA LEU A 11 -12.35 27.21 -20.66
C LEU A 11 -11.97 25.89 -20.00
N VAL A 12 -11.71 24.84 -20.78
CA VAL A 12 -11.23 23.54 -20.25
C VAL A 12 -9.89 23.72 -19.54
N ARG A 13 -8.96 24.51 -20.11
CA ARG A 13 -7.67 24.82 -19.47
C ARG A 13 -7.81 25.64 -18.18
N GLN A 14 -8.80 26.53 -18.12
CA GLN A 14 -9.12 27.29 -16.92
C GLN A 14 -9.80 26.41 -15.86
N ALA A 15 -10.69 25.49 -16.28
CA ALA A 15 -11.34 24.53 -15.41
C ALA A 15 -10.33 23.56 -14.76
N TRP A 16 -9.41 22.98 -15.54
CA TRP A 16 -8.32 22.16 -15.00
C TRP A 16 -7.42 22.93 -14.02
N ARG A 17 -7.21 24.24 -14.25
CA ARG A 17 -6.44 25.11 -13.34
C ARG A 17 -7.17 25.42 -12.04
N MET A 18 -8.51 25.42 -12.02
CA MET A 18 -9.31 25.62 -10.82
C MET A 18 -9.44 24.33 -9.99
N GLU A 19 -9.56 23.16 -10.64
CA GLU A 19 -9.53 21.84 -9.99
C GLU A 19 -8.18 21.58 -9.29
N GLN A 20 -7.08 21.99 -9.92
CA GLN A 20 -5.73 21.94 -9.32
C GLN A 20 -5.55 22.92 -8.15
N ARG A 21 -6.45 23.89 -7.99
CA ARG A 21 -6.48 24.81 -6.83
C ARG A 21 -7.40 24.33 -5.71
N GLY A 22 -8.33 23.41 -5.98
CA GLY A 22 -9.24 22.83 -4.97
C GLY A 22 -8.70 21.56 -4.30
N SER A 23 -7.58 21.01 -4.79
CA SER A 23 -6.93 19.82 -4.22
C SER A 23 -5.73 20.15 -3.32
N GLY A 24 -5.54 21.43 -2.99
CA GLY A 24 -4.69 21.87 -1.88
C GLY A 24 -5.41 21.61 -0.56
N MET A 25 -5.29 20.37 -0.06
CA MET A 25 -4.98 20.08 1.34
C MET A 25 -5.48 21.13 2.35
N SER A 26 -6.70 20.91 2.84
CA SER A 26 -7.31 21.56 4.02
C SER A 26 -6.36 22.48 4.80
N GLU A 27 -6.57 23.78 4.67
CA GLU A 27 -5.84 24.84 5.35
C GLU A 27 -5.50 24.46 6.81
N HIS A 28 -4.19 24.38 7.03
CA HIS A 28 -3.54 24.30 8.33
C HIS A 28 -4.06 25.38 9.28
N HIS A 29 -4.65 24.97 10.41
CA HIS A 29 -4.77 25.79 11.59
C HIS A 29 -3.36 26.08 12.15
N THR A 30 -2.78 27.20 11.74
CA THR A 30 -1.58 27.77 12.36
C THR A 30 -1.98 28.46 13.66
N GLY A 31 -2.11 27.66 14.72
CA GLY A 31 -1.72 28.14 16.05
C GLY A 31 -0.21 28.40 16.06
N PRO A 32 0.33 29.12 17.07
CA PRO A 32 1.76 29.44 17.16
C PRO A 32 2.57 28.20 16.81
N VAL A 33 3.59 28.38 15.97
CA VAL A 33 4.60 27.35 15.73
C VAL A 33 5.33 27.12 17.04
N GLU A 34 4.68 26.35 17.91
CA GLU A 34 5.32 25.46 18.85
C GLU A 34 6.03 24.47 17.92
N VAL A 35 7.23 24.84 17.46
CA VAL A 35 8.23 23.85 17.03
C VAL A 35 8.43 22.97 18.26
N GLY A 36 7.53 22.00 18.42
CA GLY A 36 7.54 21.06 19.53
C GLY A 36 8.95 20.53 19.63
N ALA A 37 9.49 20.55 20.85
CA ALA A 37 10.86 20.15 21.16
C ALA A 37 11.28 18.92 20.34
N GLU A 38 12.54 18.88 19.87
CA GLU A 38 13.10 17.84 19.01
C GLU A 38 12.62 16.46 19.45
N MET A 39 11.58 15.96 18.77
CA MET A 39 10.88 14.76 19.17
C MET A 39 11.83 13.59 18.91
N ASN A 40 12.07 12.76 19.92
CA ASN A 40 12.92 11.59 19.75
C ASN A 40 12.23 10.56 18.83
N TYR A 41 12.66 10.50 17.57
CA TYR A 41 12.10 9.61 16.54
C TYR A 41 12.64 8.19 16.58
N ALA A 42 13.65 7.89 17.41
CA ALA A 42 14.31 6.59 17.40
C ALA A 42 13.35 5.43 17.70
N GLU A 43 12.45 5.61 18.67
CA GLU A 43 11.44 4.59 19.00
C GLU A 43 10.26 4.57 18.01
N HIS A 44 9.96 5.70 17.38
CA HIS A 44 8.94 5.79 16.33
C HIS A 44 9.35 4.99 15.09
N GLU A 45 10.58 5.19 14.62
CA GLU A 45 11.12 4.49 13.46
C GLU A 45 11.29 2.99 13.73
N LYS A 46 11.74 2.62 14.93
CA LYS A 46 11.87 1.20 15.32
C LYS A 46 10.53 0.47 15.29
N THR A 47 9.48 1.08 15.86
CA THR A 47 8.14 0.48 15.87
C THR A 47 7.54 0.43 14.47
N TYR A 48 7.73 1.50 13.68
CA TYR A 48 7.26 1.56 12.29
C TYR A 48 7.95 0.51 11.41
N ASN A 49 9.26 0.33 11.55
CA ASN A 49 10.01 -0.72 10.85
C ASN A 49 9.55 -2.13 11.25
N GLY A 50 9.22 -2.34 12.53
CA GLY A 50 8.61 -3.58 13.00
C GLY A 50 7.23 -3.83 12.38
N PHE A 51 6.39 -2.80 12.29
CA PHE A 51 5.10 -2.87 11.61
C PHE A 51 5.26 -3.21 10.13
N LEU A 52 6.15 -2.52 9.41
CA LEU A 52 6.43 -2.79 8.00
C LEU A 52 6.91 -4.23 7.78
N ALA A 53 7.82 -4.72 8.62
CA ALA A 53 8.29 -6.10 8.55
C ALA A 53 7.13 -7.08 8.78
N MET A 54 6.32 -6.86 9.80
CA MET A 54 5.16 -7.70 10.12
C MET A 54 4.14 -7.73 8.97
N THR A 55 3.79 -6.58 8.39
CA THR A 55 2.85 -6.51 7.28
C THR A 55 3.41 -7.16 6.01
N LYS A 56 4.71 -6.97 5.73
CA LYS A 56 5.40 -7.57 4.59
C LYS A 56 5.39 -9.11 4.67
N TYR A 57 5.81 -9.69 5.80
CA TYR A 57 5.80 -11.14 5.96
C TYR A 57 4.39 -11.70 6.19
N GLY A 58 3.50 -10.94 6.83
CA GLY A 58 2.11 -11.35 7.09
C GLY A 58 1.28 -11.49 5.82
N THR A 59 1.34 -10.51 4.91
CA THR A 59 0.63 -10.59 3.62
C THR A 59 1.14 -11.74 2.76
N MET A 60 2.46 -11.95 2.73
CA MET A 60 3.09 -13.09 2.06
C MET A 60 2.58 -14.43 2.61
N LEU A 61 2.55 -14.60 3.94
CA LEU A 61 2.10 -15.84 4.59
C LEU A 61 0.65 -16.17 4.23
N LEU A 62 -0.23 -15.16 4.19
CA LEU A 62 -1.62 -15.33 3.79
C LEU A 62 -1.75 -15.76 2.33
N CYS A 63 -1.00 -15.15 1.41
CA CYS A 63 -0.99 -15.58 0.01
C CYS A 63 -0.52 -17.03 -0.15
N VAL A 64 0.55 -17.41 0.56
CA VAL A 64 1.07 -18.79 0.54
C VAL A 64 0.07 -19.78 1.14
N LEU A 65 -0.61 -19.41 2.22
CA LEU A 65 -1.66 -20.24 2.81
C LEU A 65 -2.78 -20.51 1.81
N MET A 66 -3.24 -19.48 1.08
CA MET A 66 -4.27 -19.67 0.04
C MET A 66 -3.81 -20.62 -1.06
N LEU A 67 -2.56 -20.50 -1.54
CA LEU A 67 -1.99 -21.41 -2.54
C LEU A 67 -1.85 -22.84 -2.01
N ALA A 68 -1.44 -22.99 -0.75
CA ALA A 68 -1.30 -24.29 -0.12
C ALA A 68 -2.64 -25.01 0.08
N MET A 69 -3.71 -24.28 0.40
CA MET A 69 -5.05 -24.87 0.48
C MET A 69 -5.56 -25.31 -0.90
N VAL A 70 -5.28 -24.53 -1.94
CA VAL A 70 -5.55 -24.95 -3.33
C VAL A 70 -4.77 -26.22 -3.66
N ALA A 71 -3.47 -26.28 -3.41
CA ALA A 71 -2.68 -27.47 -3.71
C ALA A 71 -3.07 -28.68 -2.84
N GLY A 72 -3.39 -28.47 -1.57
CA GLY A 72 -3.69 -29.55 -0.62
C GLY A 72 -5.06 -30.21 -0.85
N PHE A 73 -6.08 -29.44 -1.22
CA PHE A 73 -7.43 -30.00 -1.41
C PHE A 73 -7.73 -30.41 -2.85
N PHE A 74 -7.05 -29.82 -3.85
CA PHE A 74 -7.28 -30.15 -5.26
C PHE A 74 -6.36 -31.26 -5.79
N THR A 75 -5.34 -31.68 -5.03
CA THR A 75 -4.49 -32.82 -5.39
C THR A 75 -4.79 -34.04 -4.51
N SER A 76 -4.48 -35.25 -5.00
CA SER A 76 -4.69 -36.50 -4.26
C SER A 76 -3.87 -36.62 -2.96
N ALA A 77 -2.94 -35.69 -2.72
CA ALA A 77 -2.06 -35.68 -1.55
C ALA A 77 -2.73 -35.13 -0.28
N GLY A 78 -3.91 -34.51 -0.38
CA GLY A 78 -4.69 -34.07 0.79
C GLY A 78 -3.95 -33.07 1.70
N PHE A 79 -4.27 -33.11 3.00
CA PHE A 79 -3.72 -32.20 4.01
C PHE A 79 -2.18 -32.22 4.08
N LEU A 80 -1.56 -33.40 3.98
CA LEU A 80 -0.10 -33.52 4.01
C LEU A 80 0.56 -32.90 2.77
N GLY A 81 -0.07 -33.02 1.59
CA GLY A 81 0.38 -32.34 0.38
C GLY A 81 0.34 -30.82 0.51
N GLY A 82 -0.76 -30.28 1.04
CA GLY A 82 -0.90 -28.86 1.32
C GLY A 82 0.14 -28.35 2.34
N LEU A 83 0.43 -29.13 3.37
CA LEU A 83 1.41 -28.78 4.41
C LEU A 83 2.84 -28.73 3.86
N ILE A 84 3.21 -29.67 2.99
CA ILE A 84 4.53 -29.67 2.32
C ILE A 84 4.66 -28.45 1.40
N VAL A 85 3.64 -28.17 0.60
CA VAL A 85 3.61 -27.01 -0.31
C VAL A 85 3.66 -25.70 0.48
N PHE A 86 2.94 -25.60 1.59
CA PHE A 86 2.96 -24.45 2.49
C PHE A 86 4.36 -24.16 3.00
N VAL A 87 5.07 -25.17 3.52
CA VAL A 87 6.45 -25.01 4.04
C VAL A 87 7.41 -24.63 2.92
N ALA A 88 7.32 -25.29 1.76
CA ALA A 88 8.20 -25.03 0.62
C ALA A 88 8.03 -23.60 0.09
N LEU A 89 6.79 -23.15 -0.11
CA LEU A 89 6.49 -21.79 -0.58
C LEU A 89 6.80 -20.73 0.48
N SER A 90 6.60 -21.04 1.76
CA SER A 90 6.98 -20.16 2.88
C SER A 90 8.48 -19.91 2.89
N ALA A 91 9.28 -20.97 2.76
CA ALA A 91 10.73 -20.87 2.65
C ALA A 91 11.17 -20.11 1.40
N ALA A 92 10.58 -20.42 0.24
CA ALA A 92 10.89 -19.76 -1.03
C ALA A 92 10.59 -18.26 -0.99
N GLY A 93 9.43 -17.85 -0.48
CA GLY A 93 9.10 -16.43 -0.42
C GLY A 93 9.83 -15.69 0.71
N PHE A 94 10.27 -16.35 1.79
CA PHE A 94 11.18 -15.73 2.75
C PHE A 94 12.53 -15.38 2.10
N VAL A 95 13.04 -16.25 1.22
CA VAL A 95 14.26 -15.97 0.44
C VAL A 95 14.03 -14.86 -0.59
N LEU A 96 12.87 -14.81 -1.25
CA LEU A 96 12.56 -13.79 -2.25
C LEU A 96 12.36 -12.39 -1.65
N LEU A 97 11.78 -12.32 -0.43
CA LEU A 97 11.54 -11.07 0.28
C LEU A 97 12.73 -10.58 1.09
N ARG A 98 13.82 -11.35 1.18
CA ARG A 98 15.09 -10.91 1.76
C ARG A 98 15.75 -9.87 0.86
#